data_AF-A0A7S3PJ94-F1
#
_entry.id   AF-A0A7S3PJ94-F1
#
_cell.length_a   1.000
_cell.length_b   1.000
_cell.length_c   1.000
_cell.angle_alpha   90.00
_cell.angle_beta   90.00
_cell.angle_gamma   90.00
#
_symmetry.space_group_name_H-M   'P 1'
#
loop_
_entity.id
_entity.type
_entity.pdbx_description
1 polymer ?
#
loop_
_entity_poly.entity_id
_entity_poly.type
_entity_poly.pdbx_seq_one_letter_code
_entity_poly.pdbx_strand_id
1 'polypeptide(L)'
;MKMISPGIRDGLFGTVQKHDPPNSLKMKGSLKAKPNKLLAIADQIPLDKVKEIKVKFEGATINDILLAIMTMSVRSYLEEIEDPIVKKKTMFGRKASPIRGNFPVSLRDTKKPILRNKNPTNYWTPLSFRFPFDWETGADCVWKVKTQIDEVVFTTK
;
A
#
# COMPACT_ATOMS: atom_id res chain seq x y z
N MET A 1 -29.85 -2.33 -0.07
CA MET A 1 -28.42 -2.55 0.24
C MET A 1 -27.72 -2.85 -1.10
N LYS A 2 -26.88 -1.94 -1.61
CA LYS A 2 -26.24 -2.11 -2.94
C LYS A 2 -25.18 -3.21 -2.86
N MET A 3 -25.36 -4.28 -3.64
CA MET A 3 -24.38 -5.35 -3.79
C MET A 3 -23.10 -4.78 -4.39
N ILE A 4 -22.02 -4.78 -3.62
CA ILE A 4 -20.67 -4.64 -4.14
C ILE A 4 -20.40 -5.90 -4.97
N SER A 5 -19.96 -5.74 -6.23
CA SER A 5 -19.84 -6.84 -7.17
C SER A 5 -18.95 -7.96 -6.60
N PRO A 6 -19.35 -9.24 -6.73
CA PRO A 6 -18.64 -10.39 -6.13
C PRO A 6 -17.15 -10.41 -6.47
N GLY A 7 -16.79 -10.01 -7.70
CA GLY A 7 -15.41 -10.03 -8.19
C GLY A 7 -14.43 -9.08 -7.48
N ILE A 8 -14.89 -7.98 -6.86
CA ILE A 8 -13.99 -7.08 -6.11
C ILE A 8 -13.60 -7.72 -4.78
N ARG A 9 -14.55 -8.37 -4.12
CA ARG A 9 -14.31 -9.07 -2.85
C ARG A 9 -13.43 -10.29 -3.07
N ASP A 10 -13.70 -11.07 -4.12
CA ASP A 10 -12.93 -12.27 -4.41
C ASP A 10 -11.52 -11.95 -4.94
N GLY A 11 -11.35 -10.84 -5.67
CA GLY A 11 -10.02 -10.36 -6.08
C GLY A 11 -9.16 -9.80 -4.94
N LEU A 12 -9.77 -9.19 -3.92
CA LEU A 12 -9.07 -8.62 -2.75
C LEU A 12 -8.87 -9.62 -1.60
N PHE A 13 -9.78 -10.59 -1.45
CA PHE A 13 -9.84 -11.49 -0.29
C PHE A 13 -9.93 -12.98 -0.66
N GLY A 14 -9.97 -13.34 -1.95
CA GLY A 14 -10.15 -14.72 -2.43
C GLY A 14 -8.95 -15.63 -2.21
N THR A 15 -7.78 -15.07 -1.90
CA THR A 15 -6.68 -15.82 -1.30
C THR A 15 -6.87 -15.84 0.23
N VAL A 16 -7.84 -16.63 0.70
CA VAL A 16 -7.83 -17.11 2.09
C VAL A 16 -6.59 -17.99 2.21
N GLN A 17 -5.45 -17.35 2.50
CA GLN A 17 -4.19 -18.05 2.74
C GLN A 17 -4.38 -18.99 3.93
N LYS A 18 -3.76 -20.19 3.84
CA LYS A 18 -3.55 -21.06 5.01
C LYS A 18 -3.08 -20.19 6.17
N HIS A 19 -3.77 -20.28 7.29
CA HIS A 19 -3.62 -19.42 8.46
C HIS A 19 -2.16 -18.97 8.68
N ASP A 20 -1.90 -17.66 8.59
CA ASP A 20 -0.67 -17.12 9.18
C ASP A 20 -0.59 -17.55 10.65
N PRO A 21 0.60 -17.88 11.17
CA PRO A 21 0.80 -18.13 12.59
C PRO A 21 0.18 -16.98 13.42
N PRO A 22 -0.40 -17.28 14.59
CA PRO A 22 -0.94 -16.24 15.47
C PRO A 22 0.15 -15.19 15.76
N ASN A 23 -0.16 -13.92 15.49
CA ASN A 23 0.70 -12.77 15.76
C ASN A 23 -0.10 -11.67 16.47
N SER A 24 0.57 -10.65 17.00
CA SER A 24 -0.03 -9.52 17.72
C SER A 24 -1.01 -8.70 16.87
N LEU A 25 -0.92 -8.76 15.54
CA LEU A 25 -1.83 -8.10 14.59
C LEU A 25 -3.10 -8.93 14.33
N LYS A 26 -3.10 -10.22 14.66
CA LYS A 26 -4.25 -11.10 14.55
C LYS A 26 -5.13 -10.96 15.78
N MET A 27 -6.25 -10.26 15.60
CA MET A 27 -7.31 -10.23 16.61
C MET A 27 -7.83 -11.65 16.87
N LYS A 28 -7.89 -12.06 18.15
CA LYS A 28 -8.59 -13.29 18.56
C LYS A 28 -10.03 -13.25 18.03
N GLY A 29 -10.38 -14.22 17.19
CA GLY A 29 -11.73 -14.33 16.61
C GLY A 29 -12.02 -13.43 15.42
N SER A 30 -11.00 -13.03 14.63
CA SER A 30 -11.15 -12.20 13.42
C SER A 30 -12.15 -12.71 12.36
N LEU A 31 -12.50 -14.00 12.40
CA LEU A 31 -13.51 -14.62 11.52
C LEU A 31 -14.96 -14.47 12.03
N LYS A 32 -15.17 -14.14 13.31
CA LYS A 32 -16.50 -13.81 13.82
C LYS A 32 -16.73 -12.34 13.50
N ALA A 33 -17.56 -12.05 12.50
CA ALA A 33 -18.01 -10.71 12.19
C ALA A 33 -18.65 -10.10 13.46
N LYS A 34 -17.90 -9.28 14.19
CA LYS A 34 -18.44 -8.52 15.32
C LYS A 34 -19.34 -7.42 14.73
N PRO A 35 -20.48 -7.10 15.35
CA PRO A 35 -21.37 -6.03 14.88
C PRO A 35 -20.67 -4.66 14.84
N ASN A 36 -19.62 -4.50 15.65
CA ASN A 36 -18.78 -3.31 15.65
C ASN A 36 -17.58 -3.54 14.71
N LYS A 37 -17.71 -3.10 13.46
CA LYS A 37 -16.55 -2.89 12.58
C LYS A 37 -15.61 -1.91 13.28
N LEU A 38 -14.40 -2.36 13.61
CA LEU A 38 -13.36 -1.46 14.09
C LEU A 38 -12.88 -0.64 12.88
N LEU A 39 -13.38 0.58 12.79
CA LEU A 39 -12.96 1.56 11.81
C LEU A 39 -11.93 2.46 12.48
N ALA A 40 -10.67 2.34 12.08
CA ALA A 40 -9.67 3.34 12.41
C ALA A 40 -9.86 4.51 11.43
N ILE A 41 -10.31 5.65 11.93
CA ILE A 41 -10.35 6.90 11.19
C ILE A 41 -9.18 7.74 11.71
N ALA A 42 -8.26 8.11 10.84
CA ALA A 42 -7.22 9.09 11.14
C ALA A 42 -7.67 10.48 10.70
N ASP A 43 -7.00 11.51 11.23
CA ASP A 43 -7.14 12.87 10.75
C ASP A 43 -6.84 12.97 9.25
N GLN A 44 -7.53 13.89 8.58
CA GLN A 44 -7.30 14.12 7.16
C GLN A 44 -5.90 14.69 6.91
N ILE A 45 -5.16 14.10 5.97
CA ILE A 45 -3.90 14.67 5.50
C ILE A 45 -4.24 15.83 4.55
N PRO A 46 -3.87 17.08 4.88
CA PRO A 46 -4.20 18.23 4.03
C PRO A 46 -3.44 18.14 2.71
N LEU A 47 -4.18 18.07 1.60
CA LEU A 47 -3.63 17.86 0.26
C LEU A 47 -2.65 18.98 -0.15
N ASP A 48 -2.88 20.20 0.30
CA ASP A 48 -2.02 21.34 -0.06
C ASP A 48 -0.62 21.19 0.51
N LYS A 49 -0.49 20.70 1.76
CA LYS A 49 0.83 20.37 2.32
C LYS A 49 1.54 19.27 1.55
N VAL A 50 0.80 18.26 1.08
CA VAL A 50 1.37 17.18 0.27
C VAL A 50 1.88 17.72 -1.06
N LYS A 51 1.14 18.64 -1.70
CA LYS A 51 1.58 19.32 -2.92
C LYS A 51 2.82 20.17 -2.69
N GLU A 52 2.89 20.92 -1.59
CA GLU A 52 4.06 21.71 -1.20
C GLU A 52 5.31 20.83 -1.03
N ILE A 53 5.17 19.68 -0.37
CA ILE A 53 6.25 18.71 -0.21
C ILE A 53 6.66 18.16 -1.59
N LYS A 54 5.69 17.75 -2.41
CA LYS A 54 5.93 17.18 -3.75
C LYS A 54 6.78 18.10 -4.62
N VAL A 55 6.65 19.43 -4.52
CA VAL A 55 7.45 20.40 -5.30
C VAL A 55 8.96 20.25 -5.02
N LYS A 56 9.35 19.76 -3.86
CA LYS A 56 10.77 19.55 -3.48
C LYS A 56 11.38 18.28 -4.09
N PHE A 57 10.56 17.41 -4.70
CA PHE A 57 10.99 16.13 -5.27
C PHE A 57 10.63 16.10 -6.76
N GLU A 58 11.58 16.50 -7.60
CA GLU A 58 11.38 16.54 -9.05
C GLU A 58 11.05 15.14 -9.61
N GLY A 59 10.05 15.07 -10.49
CA GLY A 59 9.60 13.79 -11.05
C GLY A 59 8.78 12.89 -10.09
N ALA A 60 8.67 13.23 -8.80
CA ALA A 60 7.75 12.52 -7.90
C ALA A 60 6.28 12.94 -8.16
N THR A 61 5.36 12.05 -7.84
CA THR A 61 3.92 12.27 -7.88
C THR A 61 3.36 12.46 -6.46
N ILE A 62 2.12 12.93 -6.36
CA ILE A 62 1.43 13.03 -5.06
C ILE A 62 1.33 11.65 -4.39
N ASN A 63 1.11 10.59 -5.16
CA ASN A 63 1.03 9.23 -4.64
C ASN A 63 2.36 8.77 -4.04
N ASP A 64 3.50 9.12 -4.65
CA ASP A 64 4.82 8.77 -4.12
C ASP A 64 5.04 9.39 -2.74
N ILE A 65 4.63 10.65 -2.56
CA ILE A 65 4.71 11.34 -1.27
C ILE A 65 3.78 10.69 -0.23
N LEU A 66 2.54 10.37 -0.60
CA LEU A 66 1.59 9.71 0.30
C LEU A 66 2.08 8.31 0.72
N LEU A 67 2.62 7.54 -0.22
CA LEU A 67 3.20 6.22 0.05
C LEU A 67 4.44 6.32 0.95
N ALA A 68 5.28 7.35 0.77
CA ALA A 68 6.41 7.62 1.65
C ALA A 68 5.95 7.98 3.08
N ILE A 69 4.95 8.85 3.21
CA ILE A 69 4.35 9.18 4.52
C ILE A 69 3.82 7.91 5.18
N MET A 70 3.04 7.11 4.45
CA MET A 70 2.52 5.84 4.96
C MET A 70 3.66 4.89 5.37
N THR A 71 4.74 4.82 4.59
CA THR A 71 5.92 4.00 4.92
C THR A 71 6.57 4.45 6.22
N MET A 72 6.76 5.76 6.39
CA MET A 72 7.30 6.33 7.63
C MET A 72 6.37 6.05 8.81
N SER A 73 5.06 6.28 8.68
CA SER A 73 4.08 6.02 9.74
C SER A 73 4.03 4.55 10.16
N VAL A 74 4.02 3.62 9.20
CA VAL A 74 4.04 2.18 9.51
C VAL A 74 5.34 1.82 10.22
N ARG A 75 6.50 2.34 9.78
CA ARG A 75 7.77 2.09 10.47
C ARG A 75 7.77 2.66 11.88
N SER A 76 7.35 3.91 12.07
CA SER A 76 7.28 4.56 13.38
C SER A 76 6.38 3.80 14.36
N TYR A 77 5.21 3.36 13.90
CA TYR A 77 4.32 2.54 14.71
C TYR A 77 4.98 1.22 15.14
N LEU A 78 5.64 0.52 14.20
CA LEU A 78 6.30 -0.74 14.50
C LEU A 78 7.53 -0.56 15.42
N GLU A 79 8.22 0.57 15.32
CA GLU A 79 9.30 0.94 16.26
C GLU A 79 8.74 1.21 17.65
N GLU A 80 7.60 1.90 17.76
CA GLU A 80 6.92 2.23 19.02
C GLU A 80 6.46 0.97 19.79
N ILE A 81 5.93 -0.04 19.07
CA ILE A 81 5.53 -1.32 19.68
C ILE A 81 6.69 -2.33 19.78
N GLU A 82 7.91 -1.91 19.49
CA GLU A 82 9.14 -2.71 19.48
C GLU A 82 9.08 -3.99 18.61
N ASP A 83 8.34 -3.95 17.50
CA ASP A 83 8.16 -5.14 16.65
C ASP A 83 9.50 -5.61 16.07
N PRO A 84 9.86 -6.91 16.22
CA PRO A 84 11.12 -7.44 15.71
C PRO A 84 11.28 -7.32 14.19
N ILE A 85 10.18 -7.11 13.45
CA ILE A 85 10.18 -6.92 12.00
C ILE A 85 11.03 -5.73 11.56
N VAL A 86 11.12 -4.67 12.37
CA VAL A 86 11.93 -3.48 12.05
C VAL A 86 13.41 -3.73 12.32
N LYS A 87 13.71 -4.63 13.26
CA LYS A 87 15.07 -5.01 13.66
C LYS A 87 15.66 -6.12 12.77
N LYS A 88 14.83 -6.86 12.02
CA LYS A 88 15.27 -7.91 11.09
C LYS A 88 16.16 -7.33 9.98
N LYS A 89 17.46 -7.64 10.06
CA LYS A 89 18.39 -7.50 8.93
C LYS A 89 18.24 -8.73 8.01
N THR A 90 18.30 -8.52 6.71
CA THR A 90 18.44 -9.58 5.71
C THR A 90 19.78 -10.28 5.85
N MET A 91 19.88 -11.44 5.20
CA MET A 91 21.09 -12.26 5.06
C MET A 91 22.31 -11.47 4.53
N PHE A 92 22.10 -10.30 3.91
CA PHE A 92 23.16 -9.41 3.41
C PHE A 92 23.27 -8.08 4.20
N GLY A 93 22.81 -8.04 5.45
CA GLY A 93 22.93 -6.88 6.33
C GLY A 93 21.96 -5.72 6.06
N ARG A 94 21.15 -5.77 4.99
CA ARG A 94 20.13 -4.73 4.67
C ARG A 94 18.86 -4.93 5.49
N LYS A 95 18.21 -3.88 6.00
CA LYS A 95 16.88 -4.01 6.63
C LYS A 95 15.83 -4.30 5.55
N ALA A 96 15.40 -5.54 5.33
CA ALA A 96 14.23 -5.77 4.48
C ALA A 96 12.99 -5.78 5.34
N SER A 97 12.05 -4.90 5.02
CA SER A 97 10.69 -5.08 5.49
C SER A 97 10.06 -6.25 4.72
N PRO A 98 9.55 -7.30 5.39
CA PRO A 98 8.71 -8.28 4.73
C PRO A 98 7.30 -7.73 4.46
N ILE A 99 6.97 -6.52 4.92
CA ILE A 99 5.66 -5.91 4.74
C ILE A 99 5.51 -5.44 3.29
N ARG A 100 4.42 -5.89 2.67
CA ARG A 100 4.04 -5.53 1.30
C ARG A 100 2.68 -4.87 1.31
N GLY A 101 2.52 -3.85 0.48
CA GLY A 101 1.22 -3.29 0.14
C GLY A 101 0.79 -3.77 -1.24
N ASN A 102 -0.51 -4.00 -1.41
CA ASN A 102 -1.10 -4.27 -2.72
C ASN A 102 -1.99 -3.09 -3.10
N PHE A 103 -1.92 -2.67 -4.35
CA PHE A 103 -2.78 -1.63 -4.89
C PHE A 103 -3.26 -1.99 -6.31
N PRO A 104 -4.54 -1.76 -6.63
CA PRO A 104 -5.04 -2.01 -7.96
C PRO A 104 -4.60 -0.90 -8.91
N VAL A 105 -4.16 -1.26 -10.12
CA VAL A 105 -3.86 -0.33 -11.20
C VAL A 105 -4.76 -0.61 -12.39
N SER A 106 -5.40 0.45 -12.90
CA SER A 106 -6.22 0.37 -14.10
C SER A 106 -5.36 0.04 -15.32
N LEU A 107 -5.75 -0.98 -16.08
CA LEU A 107 -5.16 -1.33 -17.38
C LEU A 107 -5.83 -0.59 -18.54
N ARG A 108 -6.82 0.27 -18.25
CA ARG A 108 -7.49 1.09 -19.26
C ARG A 108 -6.54 2.15 -19.80
N ASP A 109 -6.65 2.40 -21.11
CA ASP A 109 -5.95 3.47 -21.80
C ASP A 109 -6.35 4.83 -21.22
N THR A 110 -5.39 5.58 -20.69
CA THR A 110 -5.61 6.87 -20.05
C THR A 110 -6.01 7.97 -21.04
N LYS A 111 -5.77 7.78 -22.35
CA LYS A 111 -6.11 8.74 -23.40
C LYS A 111 -7.53 8.55 -23.94
N LYS A 112 -8.21 7.45 -23.58
CA LYS A 112 -9.55 7.13 -24.08
C LYS A 112 -10.63 7.41 -23.04
N PRO A 113 -11.86 7.76 -23.46
CA PRO A 113 -12.96 7.97 -22.53
C PRO A 113 -13.27 6.68 -21.74
N ILE A 114 -13.27 6.79 -20.41
CA ILE A 114 -13.43 5.67 -19.45
C ILE A 114 -14.66 4.80 -19.76
N LEU A 115 -15.74 5.44 -20.23
CA LEU A 115 -17.06 4.83 -20.44
C LEU A 115 -17.36 4.45 -21.89
N ARG A 116 -16.44 4.64 -22.86
CA ARG A 116 -16.71 4.30 -24.27
C ARG A 116 -16.48 2.84 -24.63
N ASN A 117 -15.80 2.07 -23.79
CA ASN A 117 -15.57 0.66 -24.08
C ASN A 117 -16.87 -0.13 -23.88
N LYS A 118 -17.30 -0.85 -24.93
CA LYS A 118 -18.33 -1.92 -24.91
C LYS A 118 -18.03 -3.05 -23.90
N ASN A 119 -16.98 -2.90 -23.09
CA ASN A 119 -16.55 -3.82 -22.07
C ASN A 119 -16.63 -3.14 -20.69
N PRO A 120 -17.79 -3.19 -20.01
CA PRO A 120 -18.01 -2.62 -18.69
C PRO A 120 -17.32 -3.42 -17.57
N THR A 121 -16.53 -4.43 -17.93
CA THR A 121 -15.87 -5.32 -16.96
C THR A 121 -14.70 -4.64 -16.24
N ASN A 122 -14.30 -5.24 -15.14
CA ASN A 122 -13.13 -4.85 -14.39
C ASN A 122 -11.87 -5.04 -15.24
N TYR A 123 -11.14 -3.95 -15.49
CA TYR A 123 -9.89 -4.00 -16.26
C TYR A 123 -8.77 -3.32 -15.48
N TRP A 124 -8.24 -4.09 -14.53
CA TRP A 124 -7.19 -3.68 -13.61
C TRP A 124 -6.31 -4.88 -13.27
N THR A 125 -5.11 -4.61 -12.77
CA THR A 125 -4.19 -5.62 -12.26
C THR A 125 -3.74 -5.24 -10.85
N PRO A 126 -3.62 -6.18 -9.90
CA PRO A 126 -3.02 -5.91 -8.61
C PRO A 126 -1.51 -5.73 -8.80
N LEU A 127 -0.99 -4.59 -8.32
CA LEU A 127 0.44 -4.38 -8.17
C LEU A 127 0.81 -4.48 -6.69
N SER A 128 2.03 -4.95 -6.43
CA SER A 128 2.56 -5.05 -5.07
C SER A 128 3.80 -4.19 -4.94
N PHE A 129 3.92 -3.46 -3.84
CA PHE A 129 5.15 -2.79 -3.44
C PHE A 129 5.57 -3.25 -2.05
N ARG A 130 6.83 -3.04 -1.70
CA ARG A 130 7.38 -3.31 -0.37
C ARG A 130 7.47 -1.99 0.36
N PHE A 131 7.29 -1.98 1.67
CA PHE A 131 7.62 -0.79 2.46
C PHE A 131 9.15 -0.74 2.66
N PRO A 132 9.90 0.19 2.03
CA PRO A 132 11.33 0.28 2.29
C PRO A 132 11.55 0.77 3.73
N PHE A 133 12.13 -0.06 4.60
CA PHE A 133 12.49 0.33 5.97
C PHE A 133 13.99 0.61 6.13
N ASP A 134 14.74 0.43 5.05
CA ASP A 134 16.18 0.69 4.92
C ASP A 134 16.46 2.11 4.44
N TRP A 135 15.76 3.11 5.00
CA TRP A 135 16.05 4.51 4.73
C TRP A 135 16.69 5.22 5.93
N GLU A 136 17.50 6.22 5.63
CA GLU A 136 18.20 7.06 6.62
C GLU A 136 17.48 8.37 6.88
N THR A 137 16.91 8.98 5.85
CA THR A 137 16.18 10.26 5.93
C THR A 137 14.79 10.14 5.30
N GLY A 138 13.90 11.08 5.63
CA GLY A 138 12.58 11.14 4.98
C GLY A 138 12.68 11.35 3.46
N ALA A 139 13.68 12.11 2.99
CA ALA A 139 13.93 12.30 1.56
C ALA A 139 14.38 11.00 0.88
N ASP A 140 15.26 10.23 1.52
CA ASP A 140 15.68 8.91 1.05
C ASP A 140 14.50 7.93 0.97
N CYS A 141 13.59 7.96 1.96
CA CYS A 141 12.36 7.19 1.91
C CYS A 141 11.50 7.52 0.68
N VAL A 142 11.31 8.80 0.36
CA VAL A 142 10.57 9.23 -0.84
C VAL A 142 11.18 8.65 -2.11
N TRP A 143 12.50 8.74 -2.26
CA TRP A 143 13.18 8.23 -3.46
C TRP A 143 13.11 6.71 -3.57
N LYS A 144 13.32 5.97 -2.47
CA LYS A 144 13.18 4.50 -2.48
C LYS A 144 11.78 4.05 -2.87
N VAL A 145 10.75 4.73 -2.34
CA VAL A 145 9.35 4.46 -2.72
C VAL A 145 9.14 4.74 -4.20
N LYS A 146 9.57 5.91 -4.68
CA LYS A 146 9.44 6.27 -6.10
C LYS A 146 10.12 5.26 -7.02
N THR A 147 11.37 4.90 -6.77
CA THR A 147 12.11 3.92 -7.57
C THR A 147 11.34 2.61 -7.67
N GLN A 148 10.79 2.13 -6.55
CA GLN A 148 10.02 0.90 -6.54
C GLN A 148 8.71 1.01 -7.32
N ILE A 149 7.99 2.13 -7.21
CA ILE A 149 6.74 2.35 -7.96
C ILE A 149 7.03 2.45 -9.45
N ASP A 150 8.07 3.18 -9.84
CA ASP A 150 8.47 3.30 -11.23
C ASP A 150 8.81 1.90 -11.80
N GLU A 151 9.62 1.09 -11.11
CA GLU A 151 9.93 -0.29 -11.53
C GLU A 151 8.67 -1.15 -11.73
N VAL A 152 7.74 -1.09 -10.79
CA VAL A 152 6.50 -1.88 -10.82
C VAL A 152 5.55 -1.40 -11.92
N VAL A 153 5.47 -0.10 -12.18
CA VAL A 153 4.63 0.47 -13.24
C VAL A 153 5.24 0.25 -14.63
N PHE A 154 6.56 0.36 -14.78
CA PHE A 154 7.26 0.13 -16.05
C PHE A 154 7.20 -1.34 -16.47
N THR A 155 7.30 -2.28 -15.54
CA THR A 155 7.21 -3.72 -15.84
C THR A 155 5.81 -4.19 -16.26
N THR A 156 4.78 -3.37 -16.07
CA THR A 156 3.37 -3.71 -16.35
C THR A 156 2.86 -3.08 -17.66
N LYS A 157 3.63 -2.22 -18.32
CA LYS A 157 3.28 -1.57 -19.60
C LYS A 157 3.97 -2.23 -20.78
#